data_AF-A0A938RYZ6-F1
#
_entry.id   AF-A0A938RYZ6-F1
#
_cell.length_a   1.000
_cell.length_b   1.000
_cell.length_c   1.000
_cell.angle_alpha   90.00
_cell.angle_beta   90.00
_cell.angle_gamma   90.00
#
_symmetry.space_group_name_H-M   'P 1'
#
loop_
_entity.id
_entity.type
_entity.pdbx_description
1 polymer ?
#
loop_
_entity_poly.entity_id
_entity_poly.type
_entity_poly.pdbx_seq_one_letter_code
_entity_poly.pdbx_strand_id
1 'polypeptide(L)'
;MTQGGHHALGAWVLRQALIDRGDRRTALKEAKEPFLYPEHDWERKGMTGNTTVANGLVLFKGQWMLYYGAADRVIGLATCAR
;
A
#
# COMPACT_ATOMS: atom_id res chain seq x y z
N MET A 1 -15.87 3.94 -0.04
CA MET A 1 -14.80 2.95 0.19
C MET A 1 -14.93 2.45 1.62
N THR A 2 -15.44 1.24 1.85
CA THR A 2 -15.80 0.74 3.20
C THR A 2 -15.23 -0.66 3.52
N GLN A 3 -14.21 -1.14 2.80
CA GLN A 3 -13.57 -2.40 3.15
C GLN A 3 -12.43 -2.23 4.17
N GLY A 4 -12.80 -2.33 5.45
CA GLY A 4 -12.02 -2.88 6.57
C GLY A 4 -10.51 -2.61 6.58
N GLY A 5 -10.07 -1.69 7.45
CA GLY A 5 -8.67 -1.58 7.83
C GLY A 5 -8.12 -2.88 8.41
N HIS A 6 -6.80 -3.03 8.38
CA HIS A 6 -6.07 -4.14 8.97
C HIS A 6 -6.47 -4.35 10.43
N HIS A 7 -7.05 -5.50 10.76
CA HIS A 7 -7.72 -5.74 12.04
C HIS A 7 -6.84 -5.51 13.27
N ALA A 8 -5.53 -5.75 13.18
CA ALA A 8 -4.59 -5.50 14.26
C ALA A 8 -4.10 -4.05 14.35
N LEU A 9 -4.11 -3.30 13.24
CA LEU A 9 -3.55 -1.94 13.18
C LEU A 9 -4.63 -0.85 13.18
N GLY A 10 -5.89 -1.20 12.92
CA GLY A 10 -6.98 -0.23 12.77
C GLY A 10 -6.73 0.75 11.62
N ALA A 11 -6.04 0.32 10.56
CA ALA A 11 -5.49 1.19 9.52
C ALA A 11 -5.65 0.59 8.11
N TRP A 12 -5.73 1.43 7.08
CA TRP A 12 -5.59 0.96 5.70
C TRP A 12 -4.11 0.83 5.35
N VAL A 13 -3.73 -0.38 4.90
CA VAL A 13 -2.34 -0.79 4.69
C VAL A 13 -2.20 -1.46 3.33
N LEU A 14 -0.97 -1.50 2.82
CA LEU A 14 -0.66 -2.18 1.56
C LEU A 14 -0.09 -3.57 1.84
N ARG A 15 -0.66 -4.55 1.14
CA ARG A 15 -0.20 -5.95 1.09
C ARG A 15 -0.01 -6.37 -0.36
N GLN A 16 0.69 -7.48 -0.58
CA GLN A 16 0.96 -8.02 -1.91
C GLN A 16 0.43 -9.44 -2.00
N ALA A 17 -0.08 -9.77 -3.19
CA ALA A 17 -0.43 -11.13 -3.57
C ALA A 17 0.26 -11.45 -4.91
N LEU A 18 0.80 -12.65 -5.02
CA LEU A 18 1.27 -13.22 -6.27
C LEU A 18 0.11 -13.96 -6.92
N ILE A 19 -0.34 -13.47 -8.07
CA ILE A 19 -1.46 -14.06 -8.82
C ILE A 19 -0.92 -14.99 -9.90
N ASP A 20 -1.59 -16.11 -10.12
CA ASP A 20 -1.25 -17.05 -11.20
C ASP A 20 -1.37 -16.34 -12.56
N ARG A 21 -0.34 -16.53 -13.39
CA ARG A 21 -0.25 -15.92 -14.72
C ARG A 21 -1.20 -16.58 -15.72
N GLY A 22 -1.44 -17.89 -15.59
CA GLY A 22 -2.38 -18.65 -16.42
C GLY A 22 -3.82 -18.49 -15.97
N ASP A 23 -4.04 -18.31 -14.66
CA ASP A 23 -5.34 -18.05 -14.06
C ASP A 23 -5.33 -16.81 -13.16
N ARG A 24 -5.82 -15.69 -13.70
CA ARG A 24 -5.84 -14.38 -13.02
C ARG A 24 -6.77 -14.29 -11.80
N ARG A 25 -7.43 -15.39 -11.42
CA ARG A 25 -8.30 -15.48 -10.24
C ARG A 25 -7.61 -16.14 -9.05
N THR A 26 -6.56 -16.90 -9.30
CA THR A 26 -5.89 -17.69 -8.26
C THR A 26 -4.73 -16.92 -7.65
N ALA A 27 -4.79 -16.66 -6.35
CA ALA A 27 -3.64 -16.17 -5.59
C ALA A 27 -2.73 -17.34 -5.20
N LEU A 28 -1.52 -17.38 -5.76
CA LEU A 28 -0.51 -18.39 -5.45
C LEU A 28 0.15 -18.16 -4.08
N LYS A 29 0.28 -16.90 -3.68
CA LYS A 29 0.87 -16.50 -2.40
C LYS A 29 0.35 -15.14 -1.98
N GLU A 30 0.16 -14.96 -0.68
CA GLU A 30 -0.19 -13.67 -0.09
C GLU A 30 0.78 -13.30 1.03
N ALA A 31 1.17 -12.03 1.10
CA ALA A 31 1.99 -11.51 2.19
C ALA A 31 1.19 -11.51 3.49
N LYS A 32 1.66 -12.18 4.55
CA LYS A 32 0.94 -12.22 5.83
C LYS A 32 0.85 -10.85 6.49
N GLU A 33 1.95 -10.10 6.47
CA GLU A 33 2.06 -8.76 7.05
C GLU A 33 2.01 -7.67 5.95
N PRO A 34 1.57 -6.45 6.28
CA PRO A 34 1.70 -5.31 5.38
C PRO A 34 3.16 -4.93 5.16
N PHE A 35 3.46 -4.44 3.95
CA PHE A 35 4.79 -3.92 3.62
C PHE A 35 4.86 -2.40 3.68
N LEU A 36 3.70 -1.72 3.72
CA LEU A 36 3.58 -0.27 3.90
C LEU A 36 2.30 0.00 4.69
N TYR A 37 2.41 0.79 5.75
CA TYR A 37 1.34 1.14 6.66
C TYR A 37 1.61 2.53 7.29
N PRO A 38 0.62 3.20 7.92
CA PRO A 38 0.82 4.52 8.51
C PRO A 38 1.82 4.53 9.67
N GLU A 39 3.00 5.08 9.43
CA GLU A 39 4.07 5.26 10.42
C GLU A 39 4.21 6.72 10.84
N HIS A 40 3.98 7.63 9.89
CA HIS A 40 4.15 9.05 10.09
C HIS A 40 2.85 9.78 10.45
N ASP A 41 2.98 10.90 11.15
CA ASP A 41 1.85 11.75 11.55
C ASP A 41 0.99 12.20 10.36
N TRP A 42 1.61 12.48 9.21
CA TRP A 42 0.91 12.88 8.00
C TRP A 42 0.19 11.73 7.28
N GLU A 43 0.49 10.48 7.61
CA GLU A 43 -0.25 9.28 7.16
C GLU A 43 -1.39 8.92 8.12
N ARG A 44 -1.26 9.34 9.38
CA ARG A 44 -2.23 9.09 10.45
C ARG A 44 -3.29 10.17 10.56
N LYS A 45 -2.98 11.42 10.19
CA LYS A 45 -3.86 12.59 10.37
C LYS A 45 -4.30 13.19 9.03
N GLY A 46 -5.60 13.15 8.77
CA GLY A 46 -6.21 13.73 7.58
C GLY A 46 -7.72 13.52 7.55
N MET A 47 -8.35 13.69 6.38
CA MET A 47 -9.79 13.49 6.23
C MET A 47 -10.17 12.03 6.58
N THR A 48 -9.32 11.09 6.19
CA THR A 48 -9.44 9.68 6.56
C THR A 48 -8.13 9.23 7.21
N GLY A 49 -8.01 9.42 8.52
CA GLY A 49 -6.79 9.06 9.26
C GLY A 49 -6.40 7.58 9.17
N ASN A 50 -5.16 7.27 9.53
CA ASN A 50 -4.57 5.93 9.50
C ASN A 50 -4.75 5.21 8.15
N THR A 51 -4.44 5.88 7.05
CA THR A 51 -4.69 5.35 5.71
C THR A 51 -3.49 5.52 4.81
N THR A 52 -3.08 4.43 4.17
CA THR A 52 -2.14 4.41 3.03
C THR A 52 -2.78 3.63 1.88
N VAL A 53 -2.71 4.16 0.65
CA VAL A 53 -3.34 3.56 -0.54
C VAL A 53 -2.39 3.56 -1.72
N ALA A 54 -2.09 2.41 -2.31
CA ALA A 54 -1.25 2.33 -3.51
C ALA A 54 -1.95 2.96 -4.72
N ASN A 55 -1.28 3.88 -5.41
CA ASN A 55 -1.85 4.52 -6.61
C ASN A 55 -0.98 4.35 -7.86
N GLY A 56 0.35 4.34 -7.74
CA GLY A 56 1.22 4.18 -8.90
C GLY A 56 2.57 3.58 -8.56
N LEU A 57 2.97 2.54 -9.29
CA LEU A 57 4.29 1.92 -9.19
C LEU A 57 5.02 2.05 -10.52
N VAL A 58 6.18 2.71 -10.51
CA VAL A 58 7.00 2.90 -11.72
C VAL A 58 8.44 2.48 -11.47
N LEU A 59 9.04 1.82 -12.47
CA LEU A 59 10.49 1.60 -12.50
C LEU A 59 11.13 2.77 -13.24
N PHE A 60 11.79 3.67 -12.51
CA PHE A 60 12.41 4.86 -13.07
C PHE A 60 13.89 4.92 -12.67
N LYS A 61 14.77 5.07 -13.67
CA LYS A 61 16.23 5.15 -13.48
C LYS A 61 16.81 4.03 -12.59
N GLY A 62 16.32 2.80 -12.75
CA GLY A 62 16.81 1.64 -12.00
C GLY A 62 16.25 1.49 -10.58
N GLN A 63 15.22 2.27 -10.21
CA GLN A 63 14.60 2.22 -8.89
C GLN A 63 13.08 2.07 -9.00
N TRP A 64 12.50 1.25 -8.13
CA TRP A 64 11.05 1.21 -7.96
C TRP A 64 10.60 2.42 -7.15
N MET A 65 9.60 3.13 -7.67
CA MET A 65 8.98 4.30 -7.04
C MET A 65 7.49 4.03 -6.89
N LEU A 66 7.03 3.91 -5.65
CA LEU A 66 5.63 3.72 -5.29
C LEU A 66 5.04 5.05 -4.79
N TYR A 67 4.16 5.65 -5.57
CA TYR A 67 3.33 6.78 -5.18
C TYR A 67 2.05 6.26 -4.51
N TYR A 68 1.77 6.76 -3.32
CA TYR A 68 0.62 6.34 -2.53
C TYR A 68 -0.09 7.55 -1.93
N GLY A 69 -1.42 7.49 -1.86
CA GLY A 69 -2.22 8.44 -1.10
C GLY A 69 -2.10 8.15 0.39
N ALA A 70 -2.00 9.19 1.21
CA ALA A 70 -1.99 9.06 2.66
C ALA A 70 -2.98 10.02 3.33
N ALA A 71 -3.72 9.47 4.28
CA ALA A 71 -4.75 10.13 5.07
C ALA A 71 -5.82 10.94 4.28
N ASP A 72 -6.08 10.58 3.01
CA ASP A 72 -6.85 11.39 2.05
C ASP A 72 -6.43 12.87 2.02
N ARG A 73 -5.13 13.12 2.18
CA ARG A 73 -4.59 14.48 2.37
C ARG A 73 -3.35 14.75 1.53
N VAL A 74 -2.44 13.78 1.44
CA VAL A 74 -1.14 13.96 0.79
C VAL A 74 -0.79 12.78 -0.10
N ILE A 75 0.22 12.98 -0.96
CA ILE A 75 0.85 11.92 -1.76
C ILE A 75 2.24 11.65 -1.16
N GLY A 76 2.48 10.40 -0.78
CA GLY A 76 3.78 9.89 -0.37
C GLY A 76 4.52 9.19 -1.51
N LEU A 77 5.84 9.07 -1.36
CA LEU A 77 6.71 8.30 -2.25
C LEU A 77 7.56 7.34 -1.42
N ALA A 78 7.45 6.04 -1.69
CA ALA A 78 8.36 5.02 -1.18
C ALA A 78 9.25 4.50 -2.32
N THR A 79 10.52 4.20 -2.01
CA THR A 79 11.51 3.78 -3.01
C THR A 79 12.18 2.47 -2.64
N CYS A 80 12.47 1.62 -3.63
CA CYS A 80 13.24 0.39 -3.44
C CYS A 80 14.26 0.25 -4.58
N ALA A 81 15.52 -0.01 -4.23
CA ALA A 81 16.56 -0.33 -5.21
C ALA A 81 16.21 -1.64 -5.93
N ARG A 82 16.64 -1.75 -7.19
CA ARG A 82 16.47 -2.97 -7.98
C ARG A 82 17.43 -4.07 -7.54
#